data_AF-A0A5E4FY00-F1
#
_entry.id   AF-A0A5E4FY00-F1
#
_cell.length_a   1.000
_cell.length_b   1.000
_cell.length_c   1.000
_cell.angle_alpha   90.00
_cell.angle_beta   90.00
_cell.angle_gamma   90.00
#
_symmetry.space_group_name_H-M   'P 1'
#
loop_
_entity.id
_entity.type
_entity.pdbx_description
1 polymer ?
#
loop_
_entity_poly.entity_id
_entity_poly.type
_entity_poly.pdbx_seq_one_letter_code
_entity_poly.pdbx_strand_id
1 'polypeptide(L)'
;MQDLAPAPELSERRKALFEPLEPVTNINGKRPSAESLLPPPDFDATTYPKGWLIGKKRKLVNVDVVESMRRIAVQEMNRKDREIDGLNEQLEEDARCLEHLQLQLLQERSKRSEVERENGMLQDQVTMLMNMLGEDDPVDDEGPDAP
;
A
#
# COMPACT_ATOMS: atom_id res chain seq x y z
N MET A 1 15.79 -13.04 6.63
CA MET A 1 14.70 -13.77 5.95
C MET A 1 13.57 -13.89 6.94
N GLN A 2 12.39 -13.35 6.60
CA GLN A 2 11.20 -13.35 7.46
C GLN A 2 10.49 -14.71 7.34
N ASP A 3 10.17 -15.30 8.49
CA ASP A 3 9.28 -16.45 8.60
C ASP A 3 7.88 -16.06 8.13
N LEU A 4 7.48 -16.52 6.94
CA LEU A 4 6.10 -16.45 6.47
C LEU A 4 5.29 -17.52 7.23
N ALA A 5 4.67 -17.12 8.34
CA ALA A 5 3.66 -17.95 8.99
C ALA A 5 2.50 -18.19 7.99
N PRO A 6 2.04 -19.44 7.78
CA PRO A 6 0.92 -19.70 6.90
C PRO A 6 -0.33 -19.04 7.48
N ALA A 7 -1.01 -18.22 6.66
CA ALA A 7 -2.27 -17.60 7.06
C ALA A 7 -3.25 -18.69 7.50
N PRO A 8 -3.97 -18.51 8.62
CA PRO A 8 -4.88 -19.53 9.13
C PRO A 8 -5.98 -19.78 8.09
N GLU A 9 -6.03 -20.99 7.55
CA GLU A 9 -7.07 -21.40 6.62
C GLU A 9 -8.42 -21.33 7.32
N LEU A 10 -9.21 -20.31 6.97
CA LEU A 10 -10.57 -20.17 7.46
C LEU A 10 -11.38 -21.38 7.02
N SER A 11 -12.15 -21.97 7.93
CA SER A 11 -13.07 -23.06 7.60
C SER A 11 -14.04 -22.62 6.48
N GLU A 12 -14.49 -23.56 5.66
CA GLU A 12 -15.39 -23.28 4.53
C GLU A 12 -16.63 -22.47 4.96
N ARG A 13 -17.16 -22.76 6.15
CA ARG A 13 -18.27 -22.01 6.77
C ARG A 13 -17.94 -20.53 7.02
N ARG A 14 -16.70 -20.20 7.35
CA ARG A 14 -16.25 -18.80 7.50
C ARG A 14 -15.97 -18.15 6.16
N LYS A 15 -15.49 -18.89 5.16
CA LYS A 15 -15.28 -18.39 3.79
C LYS A 15 -16.61 -17.98 3.14
N ALA A 16 -17.68 -18.74 3.36
CA ALA A 16 -19.03 -18.44 2.83
C ALA A 16 -19.65 -17.12 3.36
N LEU A 17 -19.13 -16.54 4.45
CA LEU A 17 -19.61 -15.24 4.95
C LEU A 17 -19.07 -14.05 4.15
N PHE A 18 -18.02 -14.26 3.37
CA PHE A 18 -17.36 -13.24 2.56
C PHE A 18 -17.53 -13.46 1.06
N GLU A 19 -18.26 -14.51 0.67
CA GLU A 19 -18.61 -14.74 -0.72
C GLU A 19 -19.65 -13.68 -1.14
N PRO A 20 -19.39 -12.93 -2.24
CA PRO A 20 -20.30 -11.90 -2.71
C PRO A 20 -21.69 -12.50 -2.95
N LEU A 21 -22.69 -11.99 -2.24
CA LEU A 21 -24.07 -12.42 -2.45
C LEU A 21 -24.49 -12.03 -3.88
N GLU A 22 -24.93 -13.03 -4.63
CA GLU A 22 -25.41 -12.87 -6.01
C GLU A 22 -26.38 -11.67 -6.13
N PRO A 23 -26.19 -10.78 -7.12
CA PRO A 23 -27.06 -9.63 -7.31
C PRO A 23 -28.52 -10.07 -7.49
N VAL A 24 -29.40 -9.60 -6.60
CA VAL A 24 -30.86 -9.79 -6.71
C VAL A 24 -31.45 -8.91 -7.84
N THR A 25 -31.11 -9.21 -9.08
CA THR A 25 -31.74 -8.60 -10.26
C THR A 25 -33.06 -9.33 -10.57
N ASN A 26 -34.09 -9.03 -9.80
CA ASN A 26 -35.46 -9.43 -10.13
C ASN A 26 -35.97 -8.60 -11.31
N ILE A 27 -35.83 -9.14 -12.53
CA ILE A 27 -36.34 -8.57 -13.79
C ILE A 27 -37.86 -8.32 -13.85
N ASN A 28 -38.65 -8.68 -12.82
CA ASN A 28 -40.11 -8.56 -12.84
C ASN A 28 -40.74 -7.80 -11.66
N GLY A 29 -40.00 -6.92 -10.96
CA GLY A 29 -40.60 -5.90 -10.08
C GLY A 29 -41.50 -6.38 -8.92
N LYS A 30 -41.50 -7.69 -8.61
CA LYS A 30 -42.32 -8.28 -7.55
C LYS A 30 -41.45 -8.52 -6.34
N ARG A 31 -41.84 -7.92 -5.20
CA ARG A 31 -41.22 -8.11 -3.88
C ARG A 31 -40.94 -9.60 -3.65
N PRO A 32 -39.71 -10.03 -3.31
CA PRO A 32 -39.46 -11.44 -2.99
C PRO A 32 -40.38 -11.86 -1.84
N SER A 33 -41.07 -12.98 -2.02
CA SER A 33 -41.98 -13.55 -1.02
C SER A 33 -41.24 -13.77 0.30
N ALA A 34 -41.93 -13.57 1.43
CA ALA A 34 -41.38 -13.58 2.79
C ALA A 34 -40.64 -14.89 3.17
N GLU A 35 -40.78 -15.97 2.38
CA GLU A 35 -40.05 -17.23 2.54
C GLU A 35 -38.57 -17.14 2.13
N SER A 36 -38.18 -16.21 1.23
CA SER A 36 -36.77 -15.99 0.85
C SER A 36 -35.97 -15.21 1.89
N LEU A 37 -36.64 -14.62 2.88
CA LEU A 37 -36.02 -13.93 4.02
C LEU A 37 -35.86 -14.86 5.24
N LEU A 38 -36.25 -16.13 5.10
CA LEU A 38 -36.05 -17.12 6.15
C LEU A 38 -34.59 -17.63 6.09
N PRO A 39 -33.93 -17.80 7.25
CA PRO A 39 -32.59 -18.35 7.30
C PRO A 39 -32.56 -19.76 6.66
N PRO A 40 -31.39 -20.20 6.16
CA PRO A 40 -31.24 -21.49 5.48
C PRO A 40 -31.83 -22.65 6.28
N PRO A 41 -32.40 -23.67 5.60
CA PRO A 41 -33.23 -24.72 6.21
C PRO A 41 -32.50 -25.63 7.23
N ASP A 42 -31.19 -25.49 7.40
CA ASP A 42 -30.39 -26.21 8.40
C ASP A 42 -30.24 -25.45 9.73
N PHE A 43 -30.98 -24.36 9.93
CA PHE A 43 -30.93 -23.62 11.19
C PHE A 43 -31.75 -24.33 12.28
N ASP A 44 -31.09 -25.19 13.06
CA ASP A 44 -31.71 -25.87 14.21
C ASP A 44 -32.17 -24.82 15.24
N ALA A 45 -33.49 -24.74 15.41
CA ALA A 45 -34.17 -23.81 16.29
C ALA A 45 -33.72 -23.94 17.77
N THR A 46 -33.10 -25.05 18.15
CA THR A 46 -32.52 -25.28 19.49
C THR A 46 -31.23 -24.49 19.74
N THR A 47 -30.56 -24.00 18.69
CA THR A 47 -29.33 -23.20 18.77
C THR A 47 -29.60 -21.76 19.26
N TYR A 48 -30.85 -21.32 19.17
CA TYR A 48 -31.21 -19.99 19.62
C TYR A 48 -31.21 -19.88 21.16
N PRO A 49 -30.76 -18.74 21.72
CA PRO A 49 -30.88 -18.47 23.14
C PRO A 49 -32.32 -18.70 23.63
N LYS A 50 -32.47 -19.33 24.81
CA LYS A 50 -33.78 -19.62 25.40
C LYS A 50 -34.69 -18.38 25.32
N GLY A 51 -35.76 -18.44 24.51
CA GLY A 51 -36.71 -17.34 24.30
C GLY A 51 -36.86 -16.85 22.85
N TRP A 52 -36.01 -17.31 21.94
CA TRP A 52 -36.01 -16.91 20.52
C TRP A 52 -36.79 -17.86 19.60
N LEU A 53 -37.32 -18.98 20.12
CA LEU A 53 -38.15 -19.93 19.38
C LEU A 53 -39.43 -19.28 18.82
N ILE A 54 -39.78 -19.61 17.57
CA ILE A 54 -40.95 -19.09 16.85
C ILE A 54 -42.21 -19.67 17.50
N GLY A 55 -43.13 -18.84 17.97
CA GLY A 55 -44.41 -19.30 18.53
C GLY A 55 -44.83 -18.72 19.89
N LYS A 56 -43.92 -18.12 20.66
CA LYS A 56 -44.31 -17.25 21.79
C LYS A 56 -44.29 -15.81 21.27
N LYS A 57 -45.42 -15.09 21.33
CA LYS A 57 -45.65 -13.73 20.77
C LYS A 57 -44.37 -12.88 20.94
N ARG A 58 -43.54 -12.84 19.89
CA ARG A 58 -42.21 -12.25 19.98
C ARG A 58 -42.37 -10.75 20.10
N LYS A 59 -41.56 -10.10 20.95
CA LYS A 59 -41.34 -8.67 20.81
C LYS A 59 -40.56 -8.48 19.50
N LEU A 60 -41.28 -8.24 18.41
CA LEU A 60 -40.66 -7.79 17.17
C LEU A 60 -39.91 -6.51 17.51
N VAL A 61 -38.61 -6.45 17.21
CA VAL A 61 -37.87 -5.19 17.33
C VAL A 61 -38.58 -4.18 16.43
N ASN A 62 -38.71 -2.94 16.90
CA ASN A 62 -39.42 -1.91 16.16
C ASN A 62 -38.80 -1.77 14.76
N VAL A 63 -39.63 -1.89 13.72
CA VAL A 63 -39.23 -1.83 12.31
C VAL A 63 -38.48 -0.53 12.01
N ASP A 64 -38.91 0.59 12.60
CA ASP A 64 -38.30 1.91 12.42
C ASP A 64 -36.85 1.95 12.95
N VAL A 65 -36.59 1.24 14.06
CA VAL A 65 -35.24 1.15 14.63
C VAL A 65 -34.33 0.35 13.71
N VAL A 66 -34.82 -0.76 13.16
CA VAL A 66 -34.06 -1.59 12.22
C VAL A 66 -33.77 -0.84 10.91
N GLU A 67 -34.76 -0.13 10.37
CA GLU A 67 -34.58 0.70 9.18
C GLU A 67 -33.63 1.88 9.42
N SER A 68 -33.70 2.49 10.61
CA SER A 68 -32.77 3.56 11.02
C SER A 68 -31.34 3.05 11.12
N MET A 69 -31.12 1.90 11.77
CA MET A 69 -29.79 1.27 11.83
C MET A 69 -29.24 0.96 10.44
N ARG A 70 -30.06 0.40 9.55
CA ARG A 70 -29.66 0.14 8.17
C ARG A 70 -29.25 1.43 7.45
N ARG A 71 -30.04 2.50 7.59
CA ARG A 71 -29.78 3.79 6.95
C ARG A 71 -28.45 4.37 7.42
N ILE A 72 -28.18 4.35 8.72
CA ILE A 72 -26.93 4.86 9.30
C ILE A 72 -25.75 4.04 8.81
N ALA A 73 -25.85 2.70 8.80
CA ALA A 73 -24.77 1.83 8.34
C ALA A 73 -24.39 2.11 6.87
N VAL A 74 -25.38 2.26 6.00
CA VAL A 74 -25.14 2.57 4.58
C VAL A 74 -24.53 3.96 4.43
N GLN A 75 -25.01 4.97 5.16
CA GLN A 75 -24.44 6.31 5.13
C GLN A 75 -22.98 6.33 5.58
N GLU A 76 -22.66 5.59 6.63
CA GLU A 76 -21.30 5.48 7.15
C GLU A 76 -20.38 4.73 6.18
N MET A 77 -20.88 3.68 5.53
CA MET A 77 -20.14 2.97 4.47
C MET A 77 -19.83 3.91 3.30
N ASN A 78 -20.82 4.63 2.78
CA ASN A 78 -20.63 5.60 1.69
C ASN A 78 -19.73 6.79 2.08
N ARG A 79 -19.65 7.12 3.37
CA ARG A 79 -18.70 8.12 3.86
C ARG A 79 -17.28 7.57 3.82
N LYS A 80 -17.07 6.35 4.30
CA LYS A 80 -15.77 5.68 4.28
C LYS A 80 -15.27 5.41 2.87
N ASP A 81 -16.15 5.02 1.96
CA ASP A 81 -15.77 4.79 0.56
C ASP A 81 -15.18 6.07 -0.06
N ARG A 82 -15.80 7.23 0.18
CA ARG A 82 -15.26 8.51 -0.28
C ARG A 82 -13.93 8.89 0.36
N GLU A 83 -13.73 8.53 1.63
CA GLU A 83 -12.45 8.75 2.32
C GLU A 83 -11.35 7.84 1.74
N ILE A 84 -11.68 6.58 1.48
CA ILE A 84 -10.77 5.62 0.83
C ILE A 84 -10.40 6.09 -0.57
N ASP A 85 -11.37 6.56 -1.36
CA ASP A 85 -11.11 7.10 -2.70
C ASP A 85 -10.12 8.27 -2.66
N GLY A 86 -10.31 9.21 -1.71
CA GLY A 86 -9.37 10.33 -1.54
C GLY A 86 -7.98 9.90 -1.07
N LEU A 87 -7.88 8.91 -0.18
CA LEU A 87 -6.59 8.35 0.22
C LEU A 87 -5.87 7.64 -0.93
N ASN A 88 -6.61 6.94 -1.79
CA ASN A 88 -6.04 6.29 -2.97
C ASN A 88 -5.51 7.31 -3.98
N GLU A 89 -6.24 8.40 -4.23
CA GLU A 89 -5.77 9.48 -5.09
C GLU A 89 -4.46 10.08 -4.58
N GLN A 90 -4.37 10.35 -3.27
CA GLN A 90 -3.14 10.84 -2.65
C GLN A 90 -1.98 9.83 -2.81
N LEU A 91 -2.24 8.54 -2.62
CA LEU A 91 -1.22 7.50 -2.78
C LEU A 91 -0.69 7.43 -4.21
N GLU A 92 -1.56 7.60 -5.20
CA GLU A 92 -1.16 7.65 -6.61
C GLU A 92 -0.32 8.90 -6.93
N GLU A 93 -0.67 10.06 -6.37
CA GLU A 93 0.14 11.28 -6.48
C GLU A 93 1.53 11.10 -5.87
N ASP A 94 1.60 10.55 -4.66
CA ASP A 94 2.85 10.28 -3.96
C ASP A 94 3.71 9.30 -4.75
N ALA A 95 3.11 8.25 -5.32
CA ALA A 95 3.82 7.28 -6.17
C ALA A 95 4.43 7.95 -7.42
N ARG A 96 3.68 8.81 -8.10
CA ARG A 96 4.18 9.59 -9.25
C ARG A 96 5.34 10.51 -8.86
N CYS A 97 5.22 11.18 -7.71
CA CYS A 97 6.27 12.06 -7.19
C CYS A 97 7.56 11.26 -6.88
N LEU A 98 7.43 10.10 -6.24
CA LEU A 98 8.55 9.22 -5.93
C LEU A 98 9.25 8.69 -7.18
N GLU A 99 8.49 8.29 -8.21
CA GLU A 99 9.07 7.87 -9.49
C GLU A 99 9.90 9.00 -10.13
N HIS A 100 9.37 10.23 -10.14
CA HIS A 100 10.08 11.38 -10.66
C HIS A 100 11.40 11.64 -9.90
N LEU A 101 11.37 11.58 -8.56
CA LEU A 101 12.56 11.73 -7.73
C LEU A 101 13.59 10.62 -7.97
N GLN A 102 13.15 9.38 -8.19
CA GLN A 102 14.05 8.27 -8.49
C GLN A 102 14.80 8.47 -9.81
N LEU A 103 14.10 8.95 -10.85
CA LEU A 103 14.72 9.29 -12.13
C LEU A 103 15.72 10.44 -11.99
N GLN A 104 15.36 11.52 -11.28
CA GLN A 104 16.26 12.63 -11.01
C GLN A 104 17.52 12.18 -10.26
N LEU A 105 17.36 11.34 -9.22
CA LEU A 105 18.49 10.82 -8.46
C LEU A 105 19.43 9.98 -9.35
N LEU A 106 18.89 9.17 -10.25
CA LEU A 106 19.68 8.39 -11.18
C LEU A 106 20.47 9.28 -12.16
N GLN A 107 19.84 10.33 -12.68
CA GLN A 107 20.51 11.31 -13.54
C GLN A 107 21.64 12.03 -12.80
N GLU A 108 21.39 12.50 -11.57
CA GLU A 108 22.42 13.17 -10.76
C GLU A 108 23.59 12.24 -10.40
N ARG A 109 23.31 10.95 -10.13
CA ARG A 109 24.38 9.95 -9.92
C ARG A 109 25.22 9.75 -11.18
N SER A 110 24.60 9.66 -12.34
CA SER A 110 25.31 9.54 -13.62
C SER A 110 26.21 10.75 -13.87
N LYS A 111 25.64 11.95 -13.71
CA LYS A 111 26.36 13.22 -13.88
C LYS A 111 27.53 13.34 -12.91
N ARG A 112 27.33 12.96 -11.64
CA ARG A 112 28.39 12.93 -10.63
C ARG A 112 29.53 11.99 -11.04
N SER A 113 29.21 10.78 -11.52
CA SER A 113 30.22 9.83 -11.97
C SER A 113 31.03 10.35 -13.17
N GLU A 114 30.39 11.08 -14.09
CA GLU A 114 31.08 11.67 -15.22
C GLU A 114 32.04 12.77 -14.79
N VAL A 115 31.59 13.67 -13.90
CA VAL A 115 32.43 14.73 -13.31
C VAL A 115 33.59 14.15 -12.50
N GLU A 116 33.37 13.09 -11.71
CA GLU A 116 34.43 12.43 -10.94
C GLU A 116 35.52 11.84 -11.85
N ARG A 117 35.13 11.25 -12.99
CA ARG A 117 36.07 10.75 -14.02
C ARG A 117 36.87 11.90 -14.64
N GLU A 118 36.21 12.99 -15.03
CA GLU A 118 36.88 14.17 -15.58
C GLU A 118 37.86 14.80 -14.59
N ASN A 119 37.45 14.92 -13.33
CA ASN A 119 38.30 15.46 -12.27
C ASN A 119 39.52 14.55 -12.04
N GLY A 120 39.34 13.23 -12.05
CA GLY A 120 40.46 12.27 -11.97
C GLY A 120 41.47 12.46 -13.10
N MET A 121 41.01 12.55 -14.36
CA MET A 121 41.89 12.80 -15.50
C MET A 121 42.62 14.14 -15.41
N LEU A 122 41.95 15.19 -14.93
CA LEU A 122 42.58 16.51 -14.73
C LEU A 122 43.61 16.46 -13.60
N GLN A 123 43.33 15.75 -12.51
CA GLN A 123 44.30 15.55 -11.43
C GLN A 123 45.53 14.79 -11.93
N ASP A 124 45.35 13.71 -12.70
CA ASP A 124 46.45 12.95 -13.30
C ASP A 124 47.31 13.83 -14.21
N GLN A 125 46.68 14.68 -15.04
CA GLN A 125 47.37 15.66 -15.89
C GLN A 125 48.16 16.67 -15.07
N VAL A 126 47.58 17.22 -14.00
CA VAL A 126 48.26 18.16 -13.09
C VAL A 126 49.45 17.48 -12.41
N THR A 127 49.28 16.25 -11.92
CA THR A 127 50.37 15.48 -11.31
C THR A 127 51.50 15.23 -12.29
N MET A 128 51.20 14.86 -13.54
CA MET A 128 52.20 14.68 -14.59
C MET A 128 52.99 15.97 -14.84
N LEU A 129 52.31 17.12 -14.97
CA LEU A 129 52.96 18.41 -15.18
C LEU A 129 53.81 18.83 -13.97
N MET A 130 53.33 18.61 -12.75
CA MET A 130 54.09 18.89 -11.53
C MET A 130 55.37 18.05 -11.44
N ASN A 131 55.32 16.78 -11.86
CA ASN A 131 56.50 15.92 -11.89
C ASN A 131 57.51 16.41 -12.94
N MET A 132 57.06 16.75 -14.16
CA MET A 132 57.95 17.29 -15.20
C MET A 132 58.63 18.60 -14.76
N LEU A 133 57.89 19.50 -14.09
CA LEU A 133 58.46 20.74 -13.54
C LEU A 133 59.45 20.49 -12.40
N GLY A 134 59.26 19.42 -11.61
CA GLY A 134 60.20 19.03 -10.55
C GLY A 134 61.44 18.27 -11.05
N GLU A 135 61.38 17.63 -12.22
CA GLU A 135 62.51 16.96 -12.87
C GLU A 135 63.47 17.95 -13.57
N ASP A 136 62.99 19.16 -13.89
CA ASP A 136 63.77 20.24 -14.53
C ASP A 136 64.52 21.16 -13.54
N ASP A 137 64.65 20.78 -12.26
CA ASP A 137 65.46 21.51 -11.28
C ASP A 137 66.80 20.78 -11.01
N PRO A 138 67.83 20.94 -11.88
CA PRO A 138 69.19 20.52 -11.56
C PRO A 138 69.78 21.52 -10.57
N VAL A 139 69.51 21.33 -9.29
CA VAL A 139 70.31 21.96 -8.22
C VAL A 139 71.58 21.12 -8.03
N ASP A 140 72.43 21.11 -9.06
CA ASP A 140 73.84 20.75 -8.93
C ASP A 140 74.64 22.06 -8.90
N ASP A 141 74.85 22.59 -7.70
CA ASP A 141 75.93 23.54 -7.42
C ASP A 141 76.52 23.19 -6.05
N GLU A 142 77.15 22.01 -5.99
CA GLU A 142 78.08 21.66 -4.93
C GLU A 142 79.51 22.12 -5.32
N GLY A 143 79.94 23.28 -4.79
CA GLY A 143 81.35 23.63 -4.56
C GLY A 143 81.96 24.77 -5.42
N PRO A 144 82.82 25.64 -4.84
CA PRO A 144 83.93 25.18 -4.02
C PRO A 144 84.08 25.85 -2.64
N ASP A 145 84.51 25.02 -1.70
CA ASP A 145 85.09 25.37 -0.41
C ASP A 145 86.49 26.01 -0.60
N ALA A 146 86.76 27.17 0.01
CA ALA A 146 88.12 27.65 0.36
C ALA A 146 88.10 28.97 1.18
N PRO A 147 88.74 29.02 2.36
CA PRO A 147 89.40 30.24 2.86
C PRO A 147 90.86 30.35 2.40
#